data_AF-A0A1Y5D406-F1
#
_entry.id   AF-A0A1Y5D406-F1
#
_cell.length_a   1.000
_cell.length_b   1.000
_cell.length_c   1.000
_cell.angle_alpha   90.00
_cell.angle_beta   90.00
_cell.angle_gamma   90.00
#
_symmetry.space_group_name_H-M   'P 1'
#
loop_
_entity.id
_entity.type
_entity.pdbx_description
1 polymer ?
#
loop_
_entity_poly.entity_id
_entity_poly.type
_entity_poly.pdbx_seq_one_letter_code
_entity_poly.pdbx_strand_id
1 'polypeptide(L)'
;MLNKLVLRALLSLSLAFTFLGTANAALITQDIISDSLGVIGSITIDTVAVDEFDSVNDWVSFDFFGYEAEESFLFSAIIDTSDFYAGILSLDFDVNDLCFSCEWAYNGFIEAGFGGAVDIFDPANGDFIFFTDDLSFGQASVVPEPSALILLLTGLIAFAVRRKVS
;
A
#
# COMPACT_ATOMS: atom_id res chain seq x y z
N MET A 1 20.33 24.91 -38.41
CA MET A 1 19.85 24.85 -37.00
C MET A 1 18.72 23.84 -36.80
N LEU A 2 17.89 23.58 -37.82
CA LEU A 2 16.79 22.61 -37.81
C LEU A 2 17.18 21.21 -37.29
N ASN A 3 18.35 20.69 -37.68
CA ASN A 3 18.79 19.33 -37.32
C ASN A 3 19.01 19.14 -35.80
N LYS A 4 19.45 20.19 -35.08
CA LYS A 4 19.63 20.14 -33.62
C LYS A 4 18.31 20.31 -32.87
N LEU A 5 17.35 21.04 -33.44
CA LEU A 5 16.04 21.24 -32.85
C LEU A 5 15.20 19.97 -32.95
N VAL A 6 15.21 19.33 -34.12
CA VAL A 6 14.52 18.06 -34.38
C VAL A 6 15.09 16.94 -33.50
N LEU A 7 16.42 16.84 -33.38
CA LEU A 7 17.05 15.83 -32.52
C LEU A 7 16.67 16.00 -31.04
N ARG A 8 16.60 17.25 -30.55
CA ARG A 8 16.16 17.53 -29.18
C ARG A 8 14.70 17.18 -28.98
N ALA A 9 13.83 17.54 -29.92
CA ALA A 9 12.41 17.23 -29.88
C ALA A 9 12.17 15.72 -29.86
N LEU A 10 12.86 14.96 -30.73
CA LEU A 10 12.78 13.50 -30.77
C LEU A 10 13.29 12.87 -29.47
N LEU A 11 14.42 13.34 -28.92
CA LEU A 11 14.92 12.84 -27.64
C LEU A 11 13.91 13.07 -26.50
N SER A 12 13.32 14.26 -26.41
CA SER A 12 12.30 14.56 -25.41
C SER A 12 11.02 13.76 -25.61
N LEU A 13 10.64 13.48 -26.87
CA LEU A 13 9.46 12.68 -27.18
C LEU A 13 9.70 11.21 -26.83
N SER A 14 10.84 10.63 -27.21
CA SER A 14 11.25 9.27 -26.83
C SER A 14 11.30 9.10 -25.32
N LEU A 15 11.81 10.11 -24.60
CA LEU A 15 11.84 10.11 -23.15
C LEU A 15 10.43 10.23 -22.56
N ALA A 16 9.53 11.03 -23.13
CA ALA A 16 8.13 11.08 -22.67
C ALA A 16 7.40 9.74 -22.90
N PHE A 17 7.66 9.06 -24.02
CA PHE A 17 7.07 7.76 -24.33
C PHE A 17 7.54 6.63 -23.40
N THR A 18 8.73 6.71 -22.79
CA THR A 18 9.16 5.69 -21.79
C THR A 18 8.36 5.73 -20.49
N PHE A 19 7.59 6.78 -20.23
CA PHE A 19 6.78 6.92 -19.01
C PHE A 19 5.27 6.73 -19.23
N LEU A 20 4.82 6.48 -20.47
CA LEU A 20 3.40 6.19 -20.75
C LEU A 20 3.00 4.74 -20.40
N GLY A 21 3.96 3.90 -20.01
CA GLY A 21 3.75 2.49 -19.67
C GLY A 21 3.78 2.16 -18.19
N THR A 22 3.97 3.14 -17.30
CA THR A 22 3.85 2.89 -15.85
C THR A 22 2.38 3.02 -15.47
N ALA A 23 1.72 1.89 -15.16
CA ALA A 23 0.53 1.93 -14.33
C ALA A 23 0.87 2.81 -13.11
N ASN A 24 0.01 3.78 -12.78
CA ASN A 24 0.29 4.66 -11.65
C ASN A 24 0.22 3.80 -10.40
N ALA A 25 1.40 3.44 -9.87
CA ALA A 25 1.57 2.96 -8.52
C ALA A 25 0.80 3.85 -7.56
N ALA A 26 0.10 3.26 -6.62
CA ALA A 26 -0.60 3.96 -5.58
C ALA A 26 -0.44 3.21 -4.27
N LEU A 27 -0.42 3.96 -3.17
CA LEU A 27 -0.59 3.41 -1.85
C LEU A 27 -2.07 3.41 -1.51
N ILE A 28 -2.60 2.26 -1.11
CA ILE A 28 -3.96 2.12 -0.57
C ILE A 28 -3.80 1.94 0.93
N THR A 29 -4.37 2.85 1.71
CA THR A 29 -4.44 2.77 3.17
C THR A 29 -5.88 2.65 3.62
N GLN A 30 -6.16 1.71 4.53
CA GLN A 30 -7.45 1.54 5.18
C GLN A 30 -7.30 1.26 6.68
N ASP A 31 -8.21 1.84 7.46
CA ASP A 31 -8.38 1.50 8.86
C ASP A 31 -9.04 0.12 8.99
N ILE A 32 -8.71 -0.59 10.06
CA ILE A 32 -9.41 -1.78 10.52
C ILE A 32 -10.30 -1.36 11.69
N ILE A 33 -11.60 -1.55 11.54
CA ILE A 33 -12.61 -1.05 12.46
C ILE A 33 -13.32 -2.24 13.09
N SER A 34 -13.37 -2.26 14.41
CA SER A 34 -14.28 -3.09 15.20
C SER A 34 -15.50 -2.26 15.59
N ASP A 35 -16.71 -2.78 15.42
CA ASP A 35 -17.93 -2.10 15.84
C ASP A 35 -17.95 -1.79 17.35
N SER A 36 -17.33 -2.65 18.16
CA SER A 36 -17.27 -2.52 19.61
C SER A 36 -16.09 -1.68 20.12
N LEU A 37 -14.94 -1.69 19.43
CA LEU A 37 -13.70 -1.05 19.89
C LEU A 37 -13.32 0.22 19.11
N GLY A 38 -13.94 0.46 17.95
CA GLY A 38 -13.59 1.54 17.04
C GLY A 38 -12.44 1.16 16.11
N VAL A 39 -11.61 2.14 15.73
CA VAL A 39 -10.40 1.87 14.91
C VAL A 39 -9.39 1.12 15.77
N ILE A 40 -9.10 -0.11 15.38
CA ILE A 40 -8.17 -1.00 16.09
C ILE A 40 -6.89 -1.27 15.31
N GLY A 41 -6.75 -0.75 14.09
CA GLY A 41 -5.55 -0.97 13.30
C GLY A 41 -5.62 -0.24 11.97
N SER A 42 -4.56 -0.35 11.17
CA SER A 42 -4.51 0.15 9.81
C SER A 42 -3.61 -0.71 8.95
N ILE A 43 -3.93 -0.78 7.66
CA ILE A 43 -3.17 -1.51 6.65
C ILE A 43 -2.87 -0.57 5.49
N THR A 44 -1.61 -0.57 5.04
CA THR A 44 -1.18 0.08 3.80
C THR A 44 -0.52 -0.92 2.88
N ILE A 45 -0.99 -0.98 1.64
CA ILE A 45 -0.42 -1.80 0.56
C ILE A 45 -0.01 -0.93 -0.62
N ASP A 46 0.95 -1.44 -1.40
CA ASP A 46 1.41 -0.81 -2.64
C ASP A 46 0.83 -1.57 -3.84
N THR A 47 0.11 -0.87 -4.72
CA THR A 47 -0.46 -1.47 -5.93
C THR A 47 0.60 -1.93 -6.93
N VAL A 48 1.88 -1.55 -6.78
CA VAL A 48 2.99 -2.09 -7.59
C VAL A 48 3.21 -3.57 -7.32
N ALA A 49 2.91 -4.03 -6.10
CA ALA A 49 3.11 -5.41 -5.68
C ALA A 49 1.95 -6.34 -6.07
N VAL A 50 0.94 -5.82 -6.80
CA VAL A 50 -0.21 -6.61 -7.25
C VAL A 50 0.19 -7.63 -8.32
N ASP A 51 -0.31 -8.85 -8.18
CA ASP A 51 -0.13 -9.93 -9.15
C ASP A 51 -1.26 -9.98 -10.21
N GLU A 52 -1.27 -11.02 -11.04
CA GLU A 52 -2.25 -11.20 -12.11
C GLU A 52 -3.66 -11.58 -11.63
N PHE A 53 -3.84 -11.83 -10.33
CA PHE A 53 -5.12 -12.15 -9.68
C PHE A 53 -5.61 -11.01 -8.78
N ASP A 54 -5.07 -9.80 -8.97
CA ASP A 54 -5.33 -8.63 -8.15
C ASP A 54 -4.96 -8.82 -6.66
N SER A 55 -4.05 -9.76 -6.37
CA SER A 55 -3.58 -10.07 -5.01
C SER A 55 -2.25 -9.37 -4.71
N VAL A 56 -2.14 -8.85 -3.49
CA VAL A 56 -0.92 -8.30 -2.91
C VAL A 56 -0.54 -9.19 -1.72
N ASN A 57 0.67 -9.76 -1.76
CA ASN A 57 1.15 -10.74 -0.77
C ASN A 57 2.16 -10.15 0.22
N ASP A 58 2.28 -8.82 0.26
CA ASP A 58 3.15 -8.08 1.17
C ASP A 58 2.53 -6.72 1.52
N TRP A 59 2.97 -6.09 2.61
CA TRP A 59 2.45 -4.79 3.06
C TRP A 59 3.55 -3.74 3.16
N VAL A 60 3.12 -2.47 3.18
CA VAL A 60 3.99 -1.32 3.45
C VAL A 60 3.99 -0.97 4.92
N SER A 61 2.81 -0.98 5.56
CA SER A 61 2.64 -0.84 7.00
C SER A 61 1.39 -1.62 7.41
N PHE A 62 1.43 -2.27 8.56
CA PHE A 62 0.28 -3.02 9.06
C PHE A 62 0.32 -2.98 10.58
N ASP A 63 -0.65 -2.31 11.20
CA ASP A 63 -0.73 -2.23 12.64
C ASP A 63 -2.04 -2.82 13.17
N PHE A 64 -1.93 -3.43 14.34
CA PHE A 64 -3.05 -3.79 15.21
C PHE A 64 -2.80 -3.23 16.61
N PHE A 65 -3.82 -2.61 17.18
CA PHE A 65 -3.83 -1.95 18.48
C PHE A 65 -2.67 -0.96 18.70
N GLY A 66 -2.15 -0.35 17.61
CA GLY A 66 -1.02 0.57 17.63
C GLY A 66 0.36 -0.10 17.67
N TYR A 67 0.42 -1.41 17.41
CA TYR A 67 1.65 -2.18 17.26
C TYR A 67 1.81 -2.64 15.82
N GLU A 68 2.96 -2.36 15.21
CA GLU A 68 3.28 -2.77 13.84
C GLU A 68 3.57 -4.27 13.78
N ALA A 69 2.95 -4.93 12.80
CA ALA A 69 3.24 -6.28 12.37
C ALA A 69 4.55 -6.31 11.59
N GLU A 70 5.41 -7.26 11.91
CA GLU A 70 6.78 -7.33 11.38
C GLU A 70 7.14 -8.73 10.88
N GLU A 71 6.53 -9.78 11.45
CA GLU A 71 6.69 -11.15 10.97
C GLU A 71 5.40 -11.65 10.31
N SER A 72 5.53 -12.22 9.12
CA SER A 72 4.42 -12.79 8.35
C SER A 72 4.58 -14.30 8.20
N PHE A 73 3.53 -15.05 8.55
CA PHE A 73 3.35 -16.44 8.16
C PHE A 73 2.36 -16.57 7.00
N LEU A 74 1.38 -15.66 6.96
CA LEU A 74 0.42 -15.49 5.88
C LEU A 74 0.06 -14.01 5.76
N PHE A 75 0.07 -13.51 4.54
CA PHE A 75 -0.57 -12.25 4.20
C PHE A 75 -1.04 -12.30 2.75
N SER A 76 -2.31 -11.98 2.53
CA SER A 76 -2.89 -11.82 1.20
C SER A 76 -3.99 -10.78 1.26
N ALA A 77 -3.84 -9.73 0.46
CA ALA A 77 -4.85 -8.69 0.28
C ALA A 77 -5.32 -8.70 -1.18
N ILE A 78 -6.62 -8.72 -1.41
CA ILE A 78 -7.22 -8.65 -2.75
C ILE A 78 -7.75 -7.25 -2.98
N ILE A 79 -7.45 -6.65 -4.13
CA ILE A 79 -7.97 -5.35 -4.57
C ILE A 79 -8.72 -5.48 -5.90
N ASP A 80 -9.32 -4.39 -6.38
CA ASP A 80 -9.78 -4.28 -7.77
C ASP A 80 -8.82 -3.38 -8.54
N THR A 81 -8.04 -3.93 -9.48
CA THR A 81 -7.09 -3.14 -10.28
C THR A 81 -7.76 -2.23 -11.30
N SER A 82 -9.07 -2.39 -11.52
CA SER A 82 -9.89 -1.48 -12.30
C SER A 82 -10.47 -0.31 -11.48
N ASP A 83 -10.51 -0.44 -10.15
CA ASP A 83 -10.98 0.60 -9.22
C ASP A 83 -10.28 0.55 -7.85
N PHE A 84 -9.11 1.22 -7.74
CA PHE A 84 -8.38 1.32 -6.48
C PHE A 84 -9.15 2.05 -5.36
N TYR A 85 -10.19 2.82 -5.67
CA TYR A 85 -10.98 3.53 -4.64
C TYR A 85 -11.96 2.60 -3.92
N ALA A 86 -12.21 1.40 -4.45
CA ALA A 86 -12.88 0.34 -3.72
C ALA A 86 -12.06 -0.15 -2.50
N GLY A 87 -10.73 0.05 -2.54
CA GLY A 87 -9.81 -0.38 -1.49
C GLY A 87 -9.50 -1.87 -1.55
N ILE A 88 -9.09 -2.40 -0.40
CA ILE A 88 -8.93 -3.82 -0.09
C ILE A 88 -10.32 -4.45 0.03
N LEU A 89 -10.53 -5.50 -0.73
CA LEU A 89 -11.77 -6.28 -0.78
C LEU A 89 -11.71 -7.49 0.15
N SER A 90 -10.55 -8.11 0.28
CA SER A 90 -10.30 -9.22 1.19
C SER A 90 -8.91 -9.06 1.78
N LEU A 91 -8.74 -9.40 3.04
CA LEU A 91 -7.46 -9.50 3.73
C LEU A 91 -7.46 -10.79 4.54
N ASP A 92 -6.48 -11.64 4.33
CA ASP A 92 -6.19 -12.82 5.14
C ASP A 92 -4.79 -12.66 5.73
N PHE A 93 -4.66 -12.90 7.04
CA PHE A 93 -3.40 -12.65 7.73
C PHE A 93 -3.11 -13.62 8.89
N ASP A 94 -1.84 -13.91 9.06
CA ASP A 94 -1.23 -14.60 10.21
C ASP A 94 0.13 -13.93 10.44
N VAL A 95 0.16 -13.02 11.40
CA VAL A 95 1.29 -12.10 11.63
C VAL A 95 1.61 -11.97 13.11
N ASN A 96 2.87 -11.70 13.43
CA ASN A 96 3.28 -11.29 14.77
C ASN A 96 3.65 -9.80 14.75
N ASP A 97 3.27 -9.08 15.81
CA ASP A 97 3.93 -7.82 16.12
C ASP A 97 5.30 -8.07 16.77
N LEU A 98 6.18 -7.08 16.67
CA LEU A 98 7.47 -7.08 17.35
C LEU A 98 7.51 -5.90 18.31
N CYS A 99 7.02 -6.12 19.53
CA CYS A 99 7.24 -5.18 20.62
C CYS A 99 7.99 -5.83 21.78
N PHE A 100 9.03 -5.16 22.27
CA PHE A 100 9.85 -5.68 23.36
C PHE A 100 8.99 -5.85 24.62
N SER A 101 8.68 -7.11 24.98
CA SER A 101 7.87 -7.57 26.14
C SER A 101 6.34 -7.55 26.02
N CYS A 102 5.79 -7.32 24.83
CA CYS A 102 4.33 -7.36 24.61
C CYS A 102 3.93 -8.04 23.29
N GLU A 103 4.81 -8.90 22.75
CA GLU A 103 4.60 -9.54 21.45
C GLU A 103 3.22 -10.22 21.41
N TRP A 104 2.44 -9.97 20.37
CA TRP A 104 1.17 -10.63 20.10
C TRP A 104 1.17 -11.21 18.69
N ALA A 105 0.56 -12.39 18.57
CA ALA A 105 0.28 -13.04 17.30
C ALA A 105 -1.18 -12.78 16.93
N TYR A 106 -1.42 -12.37 15.68
CA TYR A 106 -2.74 -12.07 15.14
C TYR A 106 -3.02 -12.98 13.95
N ASN A 107 -4.11 -13.72 14.02
CA ASN A 107 -4.60 -14.51 12.90
C ASN A 107 -6.05 -14.14 12.60
N GLY A 108 -6.37 -13.87 11.33
CA GLY A 108 -7.70 -13.41 11.00
C GLY A 108 -7.92 -13.19 9.52
N PHE A 109 -9.12 -12.69 9.24
CA PHE A 109 -9.53 -12.28 7.92
C PHE A 109 -10.52 -11.11 8.00
N ILE A 110 -10.60 -10.32 6.94
CA ILE A 110 -11.59 -9.26 6.75
C ILE A 110 -12.04 -9.25 5.30
N GLU A 111 -13.35 -9.32 5.06
CA GLU A 111 -13.93 -9.27 3.72
C GLU A 111 -14.94 -8.11 3.60
N ALA A 112 -14.76 -7.27 2.59
CA ALA A 112 -15.58 -6.10 2.35
C ALA A 112 -17.05 -6.49 2.12
N GLY A 113 -17.95 -5.94 2.93
CA GLY A 113 -19.38 -6.22 2.87
C GLY A 113 -19.84 -7.48 3.60
N PHE A 114 -18.92 -8.31 4.12
CA PHE A 114 -19.22 -9.51 4.92
C PHE A 114 -18.71 -9.42 6.36
N GLY A 115 -17.71 -8.58 6.62
CA GLY A 115 -17.10 -8.41 7.93
C GLY A 115 -15.84 -9.26 8.07
N GLY A 116 -15.36 -9.43 9.30
CA GLY A 116 -14.11 -10.13 9.56
C GLY A 116 -13.93 -10.48 11.02
N ALA A 117 -12.90 -11.26 11.29
CA ALA A 117 -12.55 -11.68 12.64
C ALA A 117 -11.04 -11.71 12.83
N VAL A 118 -10.61 -11.54 14.07
CA VAL A 118 -9.22 -11.73 14.48
C VAL A 118 -9.16 -12.48 15.80
N ASP A 119 -8.29 -13.48 15.85
CA ASP A 119 -7.81 -14.14 17.05
C ASP A 119 -6.45 -13.56 17.43
N ILE A 120 -6.24 -13.34 18.73
CA ILE A 120 -4.99 -12.84 19.30
C ILE A 120 -4.44 -13.87 20.28
N PHE A 121 -3.16 -14.18 20.15
CA PHE A 121 -2.44 -15.13 20.98
C PHE A 121 -1.18 -14.52 21.58
N ASP A 122 -0.76 -15.04 22.73
CA ASP A 122 0.57 -14.82 23.29
C ASP A 122 1.57 -15.76 22.57
N PRO A 123 2.52 -15.23 21.79
CA PRO A 123 3.46 -16.05 21.03
C PRO A 123 4.45 -16.81 21.93
N ALA A 124 4.63 -16.41 23.19
CA ALA A 124 5.58 -17.06 24.09
C ALA A 124 5.11 -18.45 24.56
N ASN A 125 3.80 -18.65 24.67
CA ASN A 125 3.18 -19.88 25.20
C ASN A 125 2.06 -20.43 24.29
N GLY A 126 1.59 -19.68 23.31
CA GLY A 126 0.46 -20.02 22.44
C GLY A 126 -0.90 -19.85 23.11
N ASP A 127 -0.98 -19.13 24.24
CA ASP A 127 -2.24 -18.93 24.95
C ASP A 127 -3.15 -17.98 24.17
N PHE A 128 -4.43 -18.33 24.10
CA PHE A 128 -5.46 -17.45 23.54
C PHE A 128 -5.71 -16.25 24.45
N ILE A 129 -5.71 -15.05 23.88
CA ILE A 129 -5.83 -13.78 24.59
C ILE A 129 -7.18 -13.13 24.34
N PHE A 130 -7.55 -13.01 23.07
CA PHE A 130 -8.72 -12.23 22.67
C PHE A 130 -9.24 -12.68 21.30
N PHE A 131 -10.54 -12.50 21.08
CA PHE A 131 -11.22 -12.73 19.81
C PHE A 131 -12.24 -11.63 19.60
N THR A 132 -12.35 -11.16 18.36
CA THR A 132 -13.49 -10.37 17.92
C THR A 132 -13.87 -10.72 16.49
N ASP A 133 -15.17 -10.68 16.18
CA ASP A 133 -15.78 -11.03 14.88
C ASP A 133 -16.58 -9.89 14.26
N ASP A 134 -16.34 -8.67 14.73
CA ASP A 134 -17.04 -7.46 14.33
C ASP A 134 -16.15 -6.51 13.50
N LEU A 135 -15.23 -7.09 12.71
CA LEU A 135 -14.26 -6.32 11.94
C LEU A 135 -14.82 -5.87 10.58
N SER A 136 -14.40 -4.69 10.15
CA SER A 136 -14.66 -4.17 8.81
C SER A 136 -13.55 -3.21 8.37
N PHE A 137 -13.45 -2.96 7.06
CA PHE A 137 -12.57 -1.92 6.55
C PHE A 137 -13.18 -0.53 6.69
N GLY A 138 -12.35 0.44 7.02
CA GLY A 138 -12.64 1.86 6.89
C GLY A 138 -12.62 2.33 5.43
N GLN A 139 -12.79 3.64 5.25
CA GLN A 139 -12.75 4.27 3.93
C GLN A 139 -11.33 4.18 3.33
N ALA A 140 -11.23 3.72 2.07
CA ALA A 140 -9.97 3.69 1.36
C ALA A 140 -9.41 5.09 1.08
N SER A 141 -8.14 5.28 1.43
CA SER A 141 -7.33 6.43 1.03
C SER A 141 -6.32 5.97 -0.01
N VAL A 142 -6.51 6.43 -1.25
CA VAL A 142 -5.62 6.11 -2.38
C VAL A 142 -4.71 7.30 -2.66
N VAL A 143 -3.41 7.10 -2.50
CA VAL A 143 -2.38 8.11 -2.77
C VAL A 143 -1.56 7.67 -3.96
N PRO A 144 -1.76 8.28 -5.15
CA PRO A 144 -0.93 7.99 -6.31
C PRO A 144 0.52 8.38 -6.05
N GLU A 145 1.45 7.54 -6.44
CA GLU A 145 2.86 7.89 -6.44
C GLU A 145 3.14 8.99 -7.48
N PRO A 146 4.04 9.95 -7.19
CA PRO A 146 4.42 10.96 -8.16
C PRO A 146 4.98 10.31 -9.41
N SER A 147 4.39 10.58 -10.59
CA SER A 147 4.92 10.01 -11.83
C SER A 147 6.39 10.43 -12.01
N ALA A 148 7.25 9.44 -12.23
CA ALA A 148 8.68 9.67 -12.44
C ALA A 148 8.95 10.69 -13.57
N LEU A 149 8.04 10.78 -14.54
CA LEU A 149 8.05 11.79 -15.60
C LEU A 149 7.91 13.22 -15.06
N ILE A 150 6.97 13.48 -14.14
CA ILE A 150 6.79 14.81 -13.56
C ILE A 150 8.03 15.20 -12.76
N LEU A 151 8.58 14.28 -11.97
CA LEU A 151 9.81 14.52 -11.21
C LEU A 151 11.00 14.81 -12.14
N LEU A 152 11.15 14.03 -13.21
CA LEU A 152 12.20 14.23 -14.21
C LEU A 152 12.06 15.57 -14.94
N LEU A 153 10.85 15.91 -15.41
CA LEU A 153 10.58 17.18 -16.09
C LEU A 153 10.82 18.37 -15.15
N THR A 154 10.38 18.27 -13.90
CA THR A 154 10.62 19.29 -12.87
C THR A 154 12.12 19.49 -12.63
N GLY A 155 12.87 18.39 -12.52
CA GLY A 155 14.33 18.43 -12.43
C GLY A 155 14.99 19.09 -13.64
N LEU A 156 14.60 18.72 -14.86
CA LEU A 156 15.13 19.31 -16.10
C LEU A 156 14.83 20.81 -16.20
N ILE A 157 13.63 21.24 -15.80
CA ILE A 157 13.26 22.67 -15.75
C ILE A 157 14.11 23.40 -14.71
N ALA A 158 14.27 22.85 -13.50
CA ALA A 158 15.12 23.44 -12.46
C ALA A 158 16.57 23.59 -12.93
N PHE A 159 17.12 22.58 -13.61
CA PHE A 159 18.46 22.67 -14.23
C PHE A 159 18.55 23.72 -15.34
N ALA A 160 17.54 23.83 -16.20
CA ALA A 160 17.51 24.81 -17.28
C ALA A 160 17.40 26.25 -16.77
N VAL A 161 16.61 26.49 -15.71
CA VAL A 161 16.48 27.79 -15.04
C VAL A 161 17.78 28.17 -14.34
N ARG A 162 18.45 27.24 -13.66
CA ARG A 162 19.75 27.47 -13.00
C ARG A 162 20.83 27.92 -13.99
N ARG A 163 20.78 27.45 -15.23
CA ARG A 163 21.73 27.84 -16.30
C ARG A 163 21.61 29.30 -16.77
N LYS A 164 20.52 30.00 -16.43
CA LYS A 164 20.31 31.41 -16.81
C LYS A 164 20.82 32.43 -15.77
N VAL A 165 21.32 31.97 -14.62
CA VAL A 165 21.84 32.83 -13.53
C VAL A 165 23.38 32.88 -13.53
N SER A 166 24.03 32.54 -14.64
CA SER A 166 25.47 32.67 -14.86
C SER A 166 25.78 33.49 -16.10
#